data_AF-A0A2G5B601-F1
#
_entry.id   AF-A0A2G5B601-F1
#
_cell.length_a   1.000
_cell.length_b   1.000
_cell.length_c   1.000
_cell.angle_alpha   90.00
_cell.angle_beta   90.00
_cell.angle_gamma   90.00
#
_symmetry.space_group_name_H-M   'P 1'
#
loop_
_entity.id
_entity.type
_entity.pdbx_description
1 polymer ?
#
loop_
_entity_poly.entity_id
_entity_poly.type
_entity_poly.pdbx_seq_one_letter_code
_entity_poly.pdbx_strand_id
1 'polypeptide(L)'
;MIQAKPLVATFPLLPQLPKSLDDLQVDITTDNSAVILQYSVHVCPRSMRREMSLVFPDIVGKESRLLIIPTFQRTLSSMISYEVETQAEKDAKLHLFYRWGAELVDRLHAQGHWADITDPMSGMALFTSCGPSLYPDVEGAEALLRYTPFNLGSCFVMSHPQWGTHVYPATAFTLAPAEVVTRTLCEMQLSLQ
;
A
#
# COMPACT_ATOMS: atom_id res chain seq x y z
N MET A 1 2.12 -5.81 19.26
CA MET A 1 0.78 -5.17 19.28
C MET A 1 0.43 -4.78 17.86
N ILE A 2 -0.80 -5.03 17.39
CA ILE A 2 -1.25 -4.62 16.05
C ILE A 2 -1.56 -3.11 16.10
N GLN A 3 -0.97 -2.33 15.20
CA GLN A 3 -1.14 -0.88 15.18
C GLN A 3 -2.36 -0.50 14.33
N ALA A 4 -3.57 -0.70 14.87
CA ALA A 4 -4.82 -0.40 14.16
C ALA A 4 -5.08 1.12 14.01
N LYS A 5 -4.42 1.96 14.80
CA LYS A 5 -4.54 3.42 14.69
C LYS A 5 -3.60 3.95 13.60
N PRO A 6 -4.12 4.71 12.61
CA PRO A 6 -3.28 5.33 11.60
C PRO A 6 -2.27 6.32 12.21
N LEU A 7 -1.01 6.23 11.76
CA LEU A 7 0.07 7.15 12.12
C LEU A 7 0.72 7.69 10.84
N VAL A 8 1.16 8.95 10.87
CA VAL A 8 1.94 9.57 9.80
C VAL A 8 3.43 9.35 10.11
N ALA A 9 4.17 8.87 9.13
CA ALA A 9 5.62 8.72 9.21
C ALA A 9 6.30 9.13 7.92
N THR A 10 7.58 9.49 8.04
CA THR A 10 8.48 9.77 6.92
C THR A 10 9.43 8.60 6.76
N PHE A 11 9.52 8.07 5.55
CA PHE A 11 10.44 7.00 5.19
C PHE A 11 11.44 7.53 4.18
N PRO A 12 12.75 7.58 4.50
CA PRO A 12 13.80 7.74 3.51
C PRO A 12 13.63 6.69 2.40
N LEU A 13 13.85 7.09 1.15
CA LEU A 13 13.83 6.19 0.00
C LEU A 13 15.25 5.88 -0.43
N LEU A 14 15.51 4.61 -0.74
CA LEU A 14 16.82 4.17 -1.23
C LEU A 14 17.17 4.88 -2.56
N PRO A 15 18.43 5.32 -2.77
CA PRO A 15 18.86 5.93 -4.02
C PRO A 15 18.79 4.97 -5.21
N GLN A 16 19.04 3.69 -4.95
CA GLN A 16 18.89 2.61 -5.92
C GLN A 16 17.48 2.02 -5.76
N LEU A 17 16.88 1.62 -6.87
CA LEU A 17 15.58 0.95 -6.83
C LEU A 17 15.71 -0.38 -6.05
N PRO A 18 14.73 -0.72 -5.21
CA PRO A 18 14.64 -2.05 -4.63
C PRO A 18 14.66 -3.11 -5.73
N LYS A 19 15.27 -4.26 -5.45
CA LYS A 19 15.54 -5.28 -6.46
C LYS A 19 14.27 -5.78 -7.11
N SER A 20 13.24 -6.06 -6.30
CA SER A 20 11.93 -6.51 -6.80
C SER A 20 11.29 -5.53 -7.78
N LEU A 21 11.57 -4.24 -7.63
CA LEU A 21 11.04 -3.20 -8.50
C LEU A 21 11.88 -3.01 -9.77
N ASP A 22 13.21 -3.05 -9.63
CA ASP A 22 14.15 -2.99 -10.76
C ASP A 22 13.91 -4.16 -11.74
N ASP A 23 13.63 -5.36 -11.22
CA ASP A 23 13.31 -6.55 -11.99
C ASP A 23 12.05 -6.39 -12.86
N LEU A 24 11.10 -5.50 -12.48
CA LEU A 24 9.89 -5.21 -13.25
C LEU A 24 10.12 -4.23 -14.40
N GLN A 25 11.28 -3.56 -14.46
CA GLN A 25 11.64 -2.57 -15.50
C GLN A 25 10.59 -1.46 -15.70
N VAL A 26 9.92 -1.06 -14.62
CA VAL A 26 8.97 0.05 -14.65
C VAL A 26 9.74 1.36 -14.64
N ASP A 27 9.33 2.31 -15.49
CA ASP A 27 9.91 3.66 -15.49
C ASP A 27 9.44 4.42 -14.24
N ILE A 28 10.35 4.63 -13.29
CA ILE A 28 10.04 5.18 -11.96
C ILE A 28 10.97 6.36 -11.67
N THR A 29 10.35 7.48 -11.26
CA THR A 29 11.08 8.69 -10.86
C THR A 29 11.82 8.47 -9.53
N THR A 30 13.11 8.78 -9.50
CA THR A 30 13.98 8.60 -8.32
C THR A 30 14.35 9.90 -7.60
N ASP A 31 13.86 11.04 -8.08
CA ASP A 31 14.21 12.39 -7.60
C ASP A 31 13.91 12.62 -6.10
N ASN A 32 12.91 11.91 -5.56
CA ASN A 32 12.53 12.01 -4.16
C ASN A 32 13.43 11.17 -3.26
N SER A 33 13.92 11.79 -2.18
CA SER A 33 14.71 11.13 -1.14
C SER A 33 13.88 10.53 0.00
N ALA A 34 12.59 10.81 0.06
CA ALA A 34 11.69 10.31 1.09
C ALA A 34 10.22 10.29 0.63
N VAL A 35 9.41 9.45 1.27
CA VAL A 35 7.95 9.46 1.20
C VAL A 35 7.36 9.76 2.58
N ILE A 36 6.30 10.57 2.61
CA ILE A 36 5.48 10.79 3.81
C ILE A 36 4.13 10.12 3.56
N LEU A 37 3.78 9.15 4.40
CA LEU A 37 2.52 8.44 4.31
C LEU A 37 1.91 8.21 5.69
N GLN A 38 0.59 8.23 5.75
CA GLN A 38 -0.14 7.68 6.88
C GLN A 38 -0.33 6.19 6.65
N TYR A 39 -0.08 5.36 7.66
CA TYR A 39 -0.32 3.92 7.59
C TYR A 39 -0.89 3.37 8.88
N SER A 40 -1.46 2.17 8.79
CA SER A 40 -1.84 1.34 9.94
C SER A 40 -1.59 -0.13 9.58
N VAL A 41 -1.58 -1.00 10.58
CA VAL A 41 -1.39 -2.45 10.38
C VAL A 41 -2.60 -3.16 10.94
N HIS A 42 -3.24 -4.00 10.14
CA HIS A 42 -4.48 -4.72 10.50
C HIS A 42 -4.32 -6.20 10.26
N VAL A 43 -4.92 -7.01 11.13
CA VAL A 43 -5.16 -8.43 10.80
C VAL A 43 -6.31 -8.50 9.83
N CYS A 44 -6.19 -9.34 8.80
CA CYS A 44 -7.24 -9.58 7.81
C CYS A 44 -8.57 -9.96 8.50
N PRO A 45 -9.61 -9.10 8.41
CA PRO A 45 -10.92 -9.38 8.96
C PRO A 45 -11.51 -10.64 8.35
N ARG A 46 -12.31 -11.38 9.13
CA ARG A 46 -12.95 -12.62 8.66
C ARG A 46 -13.76 -12.42 7.37
N SER A 47 -14.38 -11.25 7.20
CA SER A 47 -15.17 -10.89 6.02
C SER A 47 -14.34 -10.81 4.74
N MET A 48 -13.07 -10.40 4.81
CA MET A 48 -12.21 -10.20 3.63
C MET A 48 -11.44 -11.46 3.23
N ARG A 49 -11.31 -12.45 4.12
CA ARG A 49 -10.41 -13.60 3.89
C ARG A 49 -10.63 -14.30 2.55
N ARG A 50 -11.88 -14.60 2.22
CA ARG A 50 -12.22 -15.29 0.97
C ARG A 50 -11.77 -14.50 -0.26
N GLU A 51 -11.94 -13.19 -0.22
CA GLU A 51 -11.54 -12.29 -1.30
C GLU A 51 -10.02 -12.19 -1.38
N MET A 52 -9.33 -12.09 -0.24
CA MET A 52 -7.85 -12.07 -0.24
C MET A 52 -7.24 -13.34 -0.85
N SER A 53 -7.88 -14.51 -0.68
CA SER A 53 -7.46 -15.75 -1.36
C SER A 53 -7.64 -15.71 -2.88
N LEU A 54 -8.55 -14.86 -3.38
CA LEU A 54 -8.78 -14.65 -4.82
C LEU A 54 -7.87 -13.56 -5.40
N VAL A 55 -7.43 -12.60 -4.59
CA VAL A 55 -6.41 -11.62 -4.98
C VAL A 55 -5.03 -12.27 -5.00
N PHE A 56 -4.70 -13.02 -3.95
CA PHE A 56 -3.40 -13.67 -3.74
C PHE A 56 -3.57 -15.19 -3.59
N PRO A 57 -3.42 -15.98 -4.67
CA PRO A 57 -3.51 -17.44 -4.59
C PRO A 57 -2.46 -18.06 -3.64
N ASP A 58 -1.31 -17.39 -3.44
CA ASP A 58 -0.19 -17.87 -2.62
C ASP A 58 -0.49 -17.93 -1.11
N ILE A 59 -1.55 -17.22 -0.66
CA ILE A 59 -1.93 -17.15 0.76
C ILE A 59 -3.10 -18.08 1.13
N VAL A 60 -3.62 -18.87 0.18
CA VAL A 60 -4.77 -19.78 0.41
C VAL A 60 -4.50 -20.66 1.64
N GLY A 61 -5.45 -20.67 2.59
CA GLY A 61 -5.35 -21.37 3.87
C GLY A 61 -4.51 -20.67 4.95
N LYS A 62 -4.00 -19.47 4.67
CA LYS A 62 -3.16 -18.67 5.58
C LYS A 62 -3.73 -17.27 5.86
N GLU A 63 -4.93 -16.97 5.38
CA GLU A 63 -5.57 -15.64 5.40
C GLU A 63 -5.73 -15.09 6.82
N SER A 64 -5.92 -15.97 7.80
CA SER A 64 -6.00 -15.59 9.22
C SER A 64 -4.73 -14.94 9.78
N ARG A 65 -3.59 -15.14 9.12
CA ARG A 65 -2.29 -14.56 9.45
C ARG A 65 -1.94 -13.35 8.59
N LEU A 66 -2.73 -13.07 7.55
CA LEU A 66 -2.48 -11.95 6.66
C LEU A 66 -2.60 -10.64 7.42
N LEU A 67 -1.56 -9.83 7.34
CA LEU A 67 -1.57 -8.44 7.72
C LEU A 67 -1.79 -7.58 6.48
N ILE A 68 -2.68 -6.61 6.64
CA ILE A 68 -3.02 -5.62 5.62
C ILE A 68 -2.56 -4.26 6.14
N ILE A 69 -1.79 -3.57 5.30
CA ILE A 69 -1.12 -2.31 5.64
C ILE A 69 -1.63 -1.25 4.65
N PRO A 70 -2.84 -0.70 4.88
CA PRO A 70 -3.34 0.41 4.08
C PRO A 70 -2.48 1.65 4.37
N THR A 71 -2.12 2.35 3.28
CA THR A 71 -1.35 3.57 3.29
C THR A 71 -2.10 4.69 2.58
N PHE A 72 -1.85 5.92 3.02
CA PHE A 72 -2.50 7.11 2.52
C PHE A 72 -1.46 8.21 2.36
N GLN A 73 -1.22 8.63 1.12
CA GLN A 73 -0.37 9.77 0.83
C GLN A 73 -1.24 11.01 0.64
N ARG A 74 -0.94 12.08 1.39
CA ARG A 74 -1.64 13.35 1.20
C ARG A 74 -1.27 13.95 -0.15
N THR A 75 -2.26 14.52 -0.83
CA THR A 75 -2.11 15.19 -2.13
C THR A 75 -2.42 16.68 -2.03
N LEU A 76 -1.94 17.45 -3.00
CA LEU A 76 -2.26 18.86 -3.19
C LEU A 76 -3.59 19.01 -3.93
N SER A 77 -3.80 18.18 -4.95
CA SER A 77 -5.00 18.15 -5.77
C SER A 77 -6.03 17.19 -5.17
N SER A 78 -7.30 17.49 -5.41
CA SER A 78 -8.38 16.54 -5.12
C SER A 78 -8.28 15.37 -6.09
N MET A 79 -8.18 14.14 -5.59
CA MET A 79 -7.99 12.95 -6.44
C MET A 79 -9.17 12.62 -7.36
N ILE A 80 -10.30 13.32 -7.19
CA ILE A 80 -11.47 13.26 -8.07
C ILE A 80 -11.33 14.17 -9.31
N SER A 81 -10.34 15.07 -9.32
CA SER A 81 -10.08 15.95 -10.46
C SER A 81 -9.51 15.16 -11.64
N TYR A 82 -9.86 15.59 -12.85
CA TYR A 82 -9.36 15.05 -14.12
C TYR A 82 -8.31 15.96 -14.77
N GLU A 83 -7.84 16.97 -14.03
CA GLU A 83 -6.80 17.88 -14.47
C GLU A 83 -5.46 17.17 -14.70
N VAL A 84 -4.64 17.72 -15.59
CA VAL A 84 -3.33 17.14 -15.96
C VAL A 84 -2.40 17.11 -14.75
N GLU A 85 -2.44 18.14 -13.93
CA GLU A 85 -1.69 18.27 -12.69
C GLU A 85 -2.08 17.18 -11.69
N THR A 86 -3.37 16.80 -11.65
CA THR A 86 -3.86 15.72 -10.79
C THR A 86 -3.35 14.36 -11.25
N GLN A 87 -3.26 14.13 -12.57
CA GLN A 87 -2.69 12.88 -13.10
C GLN A 87 -1.19 12.79 -12.84
N ALA A 88 -0.44 13.87 -13.09
CA ALA A 88 0.99 13.93 -12.78
C ALA A 88 1.25 13.72 -11.28
N GLU A 89 0.39 14.26 -10.41
CA GLU A 89 0.48 13.99 -8.97
C GLU A 89 0.18 12.52 -8.64
N LYS A 90 -0.81 11.90 -9.27
CA LYS A 90 -1.12 10.47 -9.09
C LYS A 90 0.07 9.59 -9.46
N ASP A 91 0.70 9.84 -10.60
CA ASP A 91 1.90 9.12 -11.06
C ASP A 91 3.05 9.29 -10.06
N ALA A 92 3.27 10.52 -9.57
CA ALA A 92 4.28 10.77 -8.54
C ALA A 92 4.00 10.01 -7.24
N LYS A 93 2.74 9.96 -6.77
CA LYS A 93 2.36 9.18 -5.57
C LYS A 93 2.50 7.68 -5.80
N LEU A 94 2.16 7.19 -6.99
CA LEU A 94 2.35 5.80 -7.39
C LEU A 94 3.83 5.40 -7.30
N HIS A 95 4.72 6.19 -7.90
CA HIS A 95 6.16 5.93 -7.88
C HIS A 95 6.76 5.91 -6.46
N LEU A 96 6.33 6.86 -5.61
CA LEU A 96 6.73 6.88 -4.20
C LEU A 96 6.25 5.62 -3.46
N PHE A 97 5.01 5.18 -3.71
CA PHE A 97 4.46 3.98 -3.11
C PHE A 97 5.20 2.72 -3.59
N TYR A 98 5.49 2.61 -4.88
CA TYR A 98 6.25 1.48 -5.42
C TYR A 98 7.62 1.37 -4.79
N ARG A 99 8.37 2.48 -4.68
CA ARG A 99 9.69 2.46 -4.04
C ARG A 99 9.61 2.02 -2.58
N TRP A 100 8.68 2.58 -1.81
CA TRP A 100 8.48 2.21 -0.40
C TRP A 100 8.00 0.76 -0.24
N GLY A 101 7.02 0.36 -1.05
CA GLY A 101 6.40 -0.95 -0.99
C GLY A 101 7.36 -2.06 -1.40
N ALA A 102 8.14 -1.85 -2.46
CA ALA A 102 9.17 -2.77 -2.90
C ALA A 102 10.29 -2.93 -1.85
N GLU A 103 10.71 -1.85 -1.18
CA GLU A 103 11.67 -1.95 -0.09
C GLU A 103 11.11 -2.78 1.09
N LEU A 104 9.85 -2.54 1.47
CA LEU A 104 9.18 -3.33 2.50
C LEU A 104 9.14 -4.82 2.12
N VAL A 105 8.76 -5.10 0.88
CA VAL A 105 8.65 -6.46 0.33
C VAL A 105 10.02 -7.15 0.32
N ASP A 106 11.06 -6.50 -0.19
CA ASP A 106 12.43 -7.02 -0.22
C ASP A 106 12.94 -7.35 1.19
N ARG A 107 12.74 -6.45 2.16
CA ARG A 107 13.16 -6.65 3.55
C ARG A 107 12.41 -7.80 4.23
N LEU A 108 11.13 -8.00 3.92
CA LEU A 108 10.34 -9.10 4.46
C LEU A 108 10.67 -10.43 3.78
N HIS A 109 10.89 -10.44 2.46
CA HIS A 109 11.36 -11.60 1.72
C HIS A 109 12.74 -12.06 2.19
N ALA A 110 13.67 -11.14 2.45
CA ALA A 110 14.99 -11.46 3.01
C ALA A 110 14.91 -12.11 4.40
N GLN A 111 13.83 -11.86 5.15
CA GLN A 111 13.54 -12.49 6.44
C GLN A 111 12.73 -13.79 6.31
N GLY A 112 12.43 -14.25 5.08
CA GLY A 112 11.69 -15.49 4.82
C GLY A 112 10.17 -15.37 4.95
N HIS A 113 9.63 -14.15 4.91
CA HIS A 113 8.19 -13.90 4.98
C HIS A 113 7.62 -13.48 3.64
N TRP A 114 6.47 -14.04 3.27
CA TRP A 114 5.70 -13.58 2.10
C TRP A 114 5.22 -12.15 2.31
N ALA A 115 5.39 -11.30 1.31
CA ALA A 115 4.87 -9.96 1.26
C ALA A 115 4.57 -9.54 -0.19
N ASP A 116 3.62 -8.63 -0.36
CA ASP A 116 3.29 -8.05 -1.66
C ASP A 116 2.68 -6.66 -1.49
N ILE A 117 2.55 -5.92 -2.58
CA ILE A 117 1.68 -4.75 -2.71
C ILE A 117 0.70 -4.98 -3.86
N THR A 118 -0.46 -4.33 -3.81
CA THR A 118 -1.29 -4.22 -5.01
C THR A 118 -0.91 -2.95 -5.75
N ASP A 119 -0.86 -3.01 -7.09
CA ASP A 119 -0.81 -1.82 -7.93
C ASP A 119 -2.08 -1.01 -7.67
N PRO A 120 -2.02 0.22 -7.11
CA PRO A 120 -3.19 1.03 -6.83
C PRO A 120 -4.03 1.37 -8.06
N MET A 121 -3.46 1.30 -9.27
CA MET A 121 -4.16 1.60 -10.52
C MET A 121 -5.01 0.42 -11.00
N SER A 122 -4.51 -0.81 -10.88
CA SER A 122 -5.20 -2.01 -11.37
C SER A 122 -5.82 -2.87 -10.26
N GLY A 123 -5.37 -2.74 -9.02
CA GLY A 123 -5.70 -3.62 -7.89
C GLY A 123 -5.04 -5.00 -7.96
N MET A 124 -4.09 -5.22 -8.88
CA MET A 124 -3.43 -6.51 -9.07
C MET A 124 -2.23 -6.66 -8.13
N ALA A 125 -1.94 -7.90 -7.71
CA ALA A 125 -0.70 -8.26 -7.03
C ALA A 125 0.52 -7.87 -7.88
N LEU A 126 1.53 -7.23 -7.30
CA LEU A 126 2.67 -6.71 -8.06
C LEU A 126 3.86 -7.66 -8.11
N PHE A 127 4.20 -8.32 -6.99
CA PHE A 127 5.41 -9.13 -6.85
C PHE A 127 5.15 -10.63 -6.76
N THR A 128 3.92 -11.03 -6.43
CA THR A 128 3.55 -12.45 -6.25
C THR A 128 2.49 -12.88 -7.27
N SER A 129 1.99 -14.11 -7.16
CA SER A 129 1.05 -14.64 -8.14
C SER A 129 -0.24 -13.81 -8.20
N CYS A 130 -0.60 -13.35 -9.39
CA CYS A 130 -1.86 -12.66 -9.65
C CYS A 130 -3.04 -13.64 -9.62
N GLY A 131 -4.00 -13.42 -8.72
CA GLY A 131 -5.25 -14.15 -8.71
C GLY A 131 -6.31 -13.55 -9.65
N PRO A 132 -7.50 -14.18 -9.74
CA PRO A 132 -8.59 -13.72 -10.61
C PRO A 132 -9.37 -12.50 -10.09
N SER A 133 -9.05 -11.98 -8.89
CA SER A 133 -9.74 -10.83 -8.31
C SER A 133 -8.78 -9.69 -8.01
N LEU A 134 -9.32 -8.46 -8.04
CA LEU A 134 -8.60 -7.23 -7.76
C LEU A 134 -8.77 -6.86 -6.29
N TYR A 135 -7.81 -6.14 -5.72
CA TYR A 135 -7.97 -5.47 -4.44
C TYR A 135 -8.36 -4.00 -4.62
N PRO A 136 -9.60 -3.61 -4.29
CA PRO A 136 -10.03 -2.21 -4.34
C PRO A 136 -9.60 -1.45 -3.07
N ASP A 137 -8.59 -0.59 -3.18
CA ASP A 137 -8.05 0.19 -2.04
C ASP A 137 -9.10 1.00 -1.27
N VAL A 138 -10.10 1.57 -1.97
CA VAL A 138 -11.20 2.34 -1.38
C VAL A 138 -12.07 1.49 -0.47
N GLU A 139 -12.45 0.28 -0.92
CA GLU A 139 -13.28 -0.65 -0.15
C GLU A 139 -12.45 -1.30 0.97
N GLY A 140 -11.16 -1.55 0.74
CA GLY A 140 -10.22 -1.96 1.77
C GLY A 140 -10.13 -0.94 2.92
N ALA A 141 -10.05 0.35 2.60
CA ALA A 141 -10.05 1.40 3.60
C ALA A 141 -11.40 1.50 4.36
N GLU A 142 -12.53 1.26 3.69
CA GLU A 142 -13.83 1.17 4.35
C GLU A 142 -13.85 0.00 5.35
N ALA A 143 -13.46 -1.20 4.91
CA ALA A 143 -13.51 -2.41 5.71
C ALA A 143 -12.58 -2.36 6.94
N LEU A 144 -11.41 -1.73 6.80
CA LEU A 144 -10.38 -1.69 7.85
C LEU A 144 -10.51 -0.48 8.77
N LEU A 145 -10.85 0.68 8.22
CA LEU A 145 -10.76 1.98 8.91
C LEU A 145 -12.09 2.74 8.96
N ARG A 146 -13.14 2.22 8.31
CA ARG A 146 -14.47 2.86 8.20
C ARG A 146 -14.41 4.23 7.52
N TYR A 147 -13.44 4.41 6.63
CA TYR A 147 -13.39 5.60 5.79
C TYR A 147 -14.49 5.47 4.74
N THR A 148 -15.54 6.28 4.88
CA THR A 148 -16.77 6.13 4.11
C THR A 148 -16.49 6.40 2.62
N PRO A 149 -16.74 5.43 1.74
CA PRO A 149 -16.70 5.67 0.31
C PRO A 149 -17.96 6.41 -0.10
N PHE A 150 -17.85 7.18 -1.18
CA PHE A 150 -18.98 7.77 -1.85
C PHE A 150 -18.80 7.59 -3.35
N ASN A 151 -19.93 7.46 -4.04
CA ASN A 151 -19.95 7.16 -5.46
C ASN A 151 -19.94 8.47 -6.27
N LEU A 152 -18.99 8.58 -7.20
CA LEU A 152 -18.96 9.62 -8.24
C LEU A 152 -19.19 8.99 -9.62
N GLY A 153 -20.42 8.54 -9.85
CA GLY A 153 -20.83 7.88 -11.11
C GLY A 153 -20.23 6.48 -11.26
N SER A 154 -19.13 6.38 -12.00
CA SER A 154 -18.47 5.11 -12.32
C SER A 154 -17.32 4.76 -11.39
N CYS A 155 -16.93 5.66 -10.47
CA CYS A 155 -15.79 5.47 -9.59
C CYS A 155 -16.20 5.58 -8.13
N PHE A 156 -15.71 4.64 -7.31
CA PHE A 156 -15.76 4.77 -5.86
C PHE A 156 -14.60 5.65 -5.40
N VAL A 157 -14.92 6.65 -4.59
CA VAL A 157 -13.94 7.56 -4.01
C VAL A 157 -14.07 7.50 -2.50
N MET A 158 -12.94 7.44 -1.81
CA MET A 158 -12.92 7.54 -0.36
C MET A 158 -12.76 8.99 0.11
N SER A 159 -13.35 9.30 1.26
CA SER A 159 -13.07 10.54 1.99
C SER A 159 -12.22 10.23 3.23
N HIS A 160 -10.97 10.69 3.25
CA HIS A 160 -10.12 10.57 4.44
C HIS A 160 -10.61 11.54 5.53
N PRO A 161 -10.70 11.12 6.82
CA PRO A 161 -11.27 11.96 7.88
C PRO A 161 -10.60 13.32 8.07
N GLN A 162 -9.31 13.44 7.73
CA GLN A 162 -8.54 14.68 7.86
C GLN A 162 -8.26 15.37 6.52
N TRP A 163 -8.23 14.63 5.41
CA TRP A 163 -7.74 15.14 4.12
C TRP A 163 -8.84 15.16 3.04
N GLY A 164 -10.05 14.68 3.36
CA GLY A 164 -11.13 14.55 2.40
C GLY A 164 -10.69 13.71 1.20
N THR A 165 -10.90 14.24 0.00
CA THR A 165 -10.49 13.65 -1.27
C THR A 165 -9.04 13.94 -1.68
N HIS A 166 -8.27 14.63 -0.83
CA HIS A 166 -6.87 14.98 -1.09
C HIS A 166 -5.93 13.89 -0.53
N VAL A 167 -6.16 12.67 -1.00
CA VAL A 167 -5.50 11.46 -0.50
C VAL A 167 -5.36 10.42 -1.61
N TYR A 168 -4.17 9.86 -1.75
CA TYR A 168 -3.88 8.74 -2.63
C TYR A 168 -3.74 7.46 -1.78
N PRO A 169 -4.72 6.53 -1.82
CA PRO A 169 -4.66 5.28 -1.09
C PRO A 169 -3.86 4.22 -1.85
N ALA A 170 -3.18 3.35 -1.10
CA ALA A 170 -2.44 2.21 -1.63
C ALA A 170 -2.19 1.19 -0.51
N THR A 171 -2.08 -0.12 -0.81
CA THR A 171 -2.04 -1.15 0.24
C THR A 171 -0.91 -2.16 0.05
N ALA A 172 -0.23 -2.47 1.15
CA ALA A 172 0.74 -3.57 1.25
C ALA A 172 0.20 -4.74 2.10
N PHE A 173 0.73 -5.94 1.86
CA PHE A 173 0.24 -7.20 2.42
C PHE A 173 1.41 -8.05 2.86
N THR A 174 1.24 -8.81 3.95
CA THR A 174 2.28 -9.76 4.38
C THR A 174 1.74 -10.86 5.29
N LEU A 175 2.40 -12.02 5.27
CA LEU A 175 2.21 -13.11 6.24
C LEU A 175 3.23 -13.05 7.40
N ALA A 176 4.09 -12.02 7.44
CA ALA A 176 5.01 -11.80 8.54
C ALA A 176 4.26 -11.54 9.85
N PRO A 177 4.79 -11.99 11.01
CA PRO A 177 4.24 -11.61 12.30
C PRO A 177 4.26 -10.08 12.50
N ALA A 178 3.27 -9.55 13.21
CA ALA A 178 3.12 -8.10 13.41
C ALA A 178 4.35 -7.43 14.05
N GLU A 179 5.08 -8.15 14.90
CA GLU A 179 6.33 -7.68 15.50
C GLU A 179 7.43 -7.48 14.44
N VAL A 180 7.56 -8.41 13.49
CA VAL A 180 8.51 -8.31 12.38
C VAL A 180 8.17 -7.13 11.50
N VAL A 181 6.89 -6.96 11.12
CA VAL A 181 6.42 -5.81 10.33
C VAL A 181 6.72 -4.49 11.04
N THR A 182 6.41 -4.39 12.33
CA THR A 182 6.64 -3.17 13.11
C THR A 182 8.12 -2.83 13.18
N ARG A 183 8.98 -3.82 13.42
CA ARG A 183 10.43 -3.65 13.43
C ARG A 183 10.94 -3.19 12.07
N THR A 184 10.54 -3.85 10.98
CA THR A 184 10.96 -3.49 9.62
C THR A 184 10.52 -2.09 9.24
N LEU A 185 9.29 -1.68 9.56
CA LEU A 185 8.82 -0.30 9.33
C LEU A 185 9.60 0.73 10.15
N CYS A 186 10.01 0.39 11.38
CA CYS A 186 10.85 1.24 12.22
C CYS A 186 12.25 1.39 11.63
N GLU A 187 12.87 0.28 11.20
CA GLU A 187 14.18 0.28 10.54
C GLU A 187 14.16 1.10 9.24
N MET A 188 13.10 0.99 8.44
CA MET A 188 12.93 1.80 7.23
C MET A 188 12.88 3.30 7.55
N GLN A 189 12.21 3.72 8.63
CA GLN A 189 12.19 5.13 9.06
C GLN A 189 13.57 5.63 9.53
N LEU A 190 14.37 4.75 10.15
CA LEU A 190 15.69 5.07 10.68
C LEU A 190 16.82 4.91 9.66
N SER A 191 16.55 4.37 8.48
CA SER A 191 17.50 4.23 7.38
C SER A 191 17.80 5.61 6.75
N LEU A 192 18.24 6.57 7.58
CA LEU A 192 18.99 7.73 7.14
C LEU A 192 20.35 7.20 6.68
N GLN A 193 20.63 7.35 5.39
CA GLN A 193 21.94 7.05 4.82
C GLN A 193 23.02 7.97 5.41
#